data_AF-A0A926D6C0-F1
#
_entry.id   AF-A0A926D6C0-F1
#
_cell.length_a   1.000
_cell.length_b   1.000
_cell.length_c   1.000
_cell.angle_alpha   90.00
_cell.angle_beta   90.00
_cell.angle_gamma   90.00
#
_symmetry.space_group_name_H-M   'P 1'
#
loop_
_entity.id
_entity.type
_entity.pdbx_description
1 polymer ?
#
loop_
_entity_poly.entity_id
_entity_poly.type
_entity_poly.pdbx_seq_one_letter_code
_entity_poly.pdbx_strand_id
1 'polypeptide(L)'
;MRLIDADELMATIKMHDYPLRGHYNSTDRGMWTAGIQQAIDEAPTIDAVPVVHGRWEKRKEDTLIHWDCTQCGIGFLDDIGLDKLHYCPNCGAKMDLED
;
A
#
# COMPACT_ATOMS: atom_id res chain seq x y z
N MET A 1 6.26 13.79 -6.26
CA MET A 1 6.10 12.50 -6.95
C MET A 1 4.63 12.38 -7.34
N ARG A 2 4.31 12.01 -8.59
CA ARG A 2 2.93 11.78 -9.04
C ARG A 2 2.54 10.35 -8.67
N LEU A 3 1.41 10.17 -7.98
CA LEU A 3 0.83 8.85 -7.70
C LEU A 3 -0.28 8.56 -8.71
N ILE A 4 -0.36 7.32 -9.17
CA ILE A 4 -1.36 6.84 -10.14
C ILE A 4 -1.98 5.55 -9.60
N ASP A 5 -3.24 5.27 -9.97
CA ASP A 5 -3.87 3.99 -9.66
C ASP A 5 -3.23 2.90 -10.54
N ALA A 6 -2.57 1.95 -9.88
CA ALA A 6 -1.84 0.89 -10.57
C ALA A 6 -2.80 -0.12 -11.23
N ASP A 7 -3.95 -0.41 -10.61
CA ASP A 7 -4.89 -1.40 -11.11
C ASP A 7 -5.62 -0.87 -12.36
N GLU A 8 -6.00 0.40 -12.35
CA GLU A 8 -6.59 1.07 -13.52
C GLU A 8 -5.61 1.18 -14.68
N LEU A 9 -4.34 1.53 -14.41
CA LEU A 9 -3.30 1.55 -15.43
C LEU A 9 -3.11 0.17 -16.06
N MET A 10 -3.04 -0.88 -15.23
CA MET A 10 -2.87 -2.25 -15.71
C MET A 10 -4.08 -2.75 -16.52
N ALA A 11 -5.29 -2.31 -16.19
CA ALA A 11 -6.48 -2.58 -16.99
C ALA A 11 -6.37 -1.92 -18.38
N THR A 12 -5.92 -0.67 -18.42
CA THR A 12 -5.70 0.08 -19.67
C THR A 12 -4.66 -0.60 -20.57
N ILE A 13 -3.51 -0.97 -20.00
CA ILE A 13 -2.45 -1.69 -20.73
C ILE A 13 -2.98 -3.00 -21.31
N LYS A 14 -3.74 -3.78 -20.54
CA LYS A 14 -4.32 -5.05 -21.00
C LYS A 14 -5.35 -4.86 -22.12
N MET A 15 -6.09 -3.75 -22.14
CA MET A 15 -7.07 -3.46 -23.20
C MET A 15 -6.39 -3.26 -24.56
N HIS A 16 -5.16 -2.74 -24.55
CA HIS A 16 -4.39 -2.41 -25.74
C HIS A 16 -3.26 -3.41 -26.04
N ASP A 17 -3.23 -4.51 -25.29
CA ASP A 17 -2.32 -5.63 -25.50
C ASP A 17 -2.71 -6.42 -26.75
N TYR A 18 -1.73 -6.75 -27.60
CA TYR A 18 -1.94 -7.61 -28.77
C TYR A 18 -0.87 -8.70 -28.84
N PRO A 19 -1.23 -9.93 -29.28
CA PRO A 19 -0.27 -11.00 -29.40
C PRO A 19 0.75 -10.68 -30.49
N LEU A 20 2.03 -10.66 -30.14
CA LEU A 20 3.11 -10.77 -31.10
C LEU A 20 3.22 -12.27 -31.44
N ARG A 21 3.17 -12.63 -32.72
CA ARG A 21 3.41 -14.02 -33.14
C ARG A 21 4.82 -14.42 -32.68
N GLY A 22 4.88 -15.34 -31.72
CA GLY A 22 6.14 -15.85 -31.17
C GLY A 22 6.90 -16.68 -32.19
N HIS A 23 8.22 -16.48 -32.23
CA HIS A 23 9.14 -17.56 -32.57
C HIS A 23 9.40 -18.37 -31.28
N TYR A 24 9.35 -19.71 -31.35
CA TYR A 24 9.70 -20.63 -30.25
C TYR A 24 8.74 -20.71 -29.04
N ASN A 25 7.47 -21.05 -29.25
CA ASN A 25 6.51 -21.40 -28.17
C ASN A 25 6.32 -20.35 -27.04
N SER A 26 6.83 -19.12 -27.17
CA SER A 26 6.47 -18.01 -26.30
C SER A 26 5.24 -17.28 -26.86
N THR A 27 4.31 -16.91 -25.98
CA THR A 27 3.29 -15.92 -26.32
C THR A 27 3.85 -14.56 -25.93
N ASP A 28 4.58 -13.94 -26.84
CA ASP A 28 5.03 -12.57 -26.64
C ASP A 28 3.82 -11.64 -26.76
N ARG A 29 3.57 -10.86 -25.71
CA ARG A 29 2.45 -9.91 -25.64
C ARG A 29 2.99 -8.51 -25.85
N GLY A 30 2.55 -7.87 -26.94
CA GLY A 30 3.06 -6.60 -27.40
C GLY A 30 2.15 -5.45 -26.98
N MET A 31 2.76 -4.45 -26.36
CA MET A 31 2.34 -3.06 -26.43
C MET A 31 3.63 -2.28 -26.66
N TRP A 32 3.70 -1.43 -27.69
CA TRP A 32 4.92 -0.66 -27.95
C TRP A 32 5.29 0.14 -26.69
N THR A 33 6.58 0.27 -26.37
CA THR A 33 7.06 1.07 -25.22
C THR A 33 6.45 2.48 -25.21
N ALA A 34 6.18 3.05 -26.39
CA ALA A 34 5.47 4.31 -26.56
C ALA A 34 4.02 4.29 -26.03
N GLY A 35 3.29 3.20 -26.21
CA GLY A 35 1.92 3.06 -25.71
C GLY A 35 1.87 2.94 -24.18
N ILE A 36 2.83 2.24 -23.57
CA ILE A 36 2.94 2.17 -22.10
C ILE A 36 3.32 3.55 -21.53
N GLN A 37 4.27 4.25 -22.17
CA GLN A 37 4.64 5.60 -21.77
C GLN A 37 3.45 6.55 -21.85
N GLN A 38 2.68 6.50 -22.94
CA GLN A 38 1.47 7.30 -23.09
C GLN A 38 0.43 6.97 -22.00
N ALA A 39 0.18 5.69 -21.72
CA ALA A 39 -0.75 5.29 -20.67
C ALA A 39 -0.33 5.81 -19.29
N ILE A 40 0.99 5.82 -18.99
CA ILE A 40 1.52 6.45 -17.79
C ILE A 40 1.27 7.95 -17.83
N ASP A 41 1.66 8.65 -18.90
CA ASP A 41 1.57 10.12 -18.98
C ASP A 41 0.13 10.63 -18.85
N GLU A 42 -0.83 9.91 -19.45
CA GLU A 42 -2.26 10.23 -19.45
C GLU A 42 -3.00 9.76 -18.18
N ALA A 43 -2.42 8.88 -17.37
CA ALA A 43 -3.06 8.39 -16.16
C ALA A 43 -3.37 9.55 -15.18
N PRO A 44 -4.59 9.61 -14.62
CA PRO A 44 -4.95 10.63 -13.67
C PRO A 44 -4.08 10.53 -12.42
N THR A 45 -3.72 11.70 -11.88
CA THR A 45 -3.03 11.74 -10.59
C THR A 45 -4.04 11.45 -9.49
N ILE A 46 -3.71 10.52 -8.61
CA ILE A 46 -4.51 10.24 -7.42
C ILE A 46 -3.95 11.01 -6.22
N ASP A 47 -4.85 11.50 -5.39
CA ASP A 47 -4.49 12.02 -4.06
C ASP A 47 -4.49 10.85 -3.08
N ALA A 48 -3.30 10.27 -2.89
CA ALA A 48 -3.10 9.19 -1.93
C ALA A 48 -2.14 9.69 -0.84
N VAL A 49 -2.58 9.54 0.40
CA VAL A 49 -1.74 9.82 1.56
C VAL A 49 -0.77 8.64 1.71
N PRO A 50 0.54 8.87 1.86
CA PRO A 50 1.48 7.79 2.12
C PRO A 50 1.02 6.94 3.30
N VAL A 51 1.09 5.61 3.17
CA VAL A 51 0.87 4.73 4.32
C VAL A 51 2.00 4.97 5.31
N VAL A 52 1.64 5.51 6.47
CA VAL A 52 2.59 5.70 7.57
C VAL A 52 2.67 4.38 8.33
N HIS A 53 3.87 3.81 8.43
CA HIS A 53 4.10 2.59 9.21
C HIS A 53 4.51 2.92 10.63
N GLY A 54 3.92 2.26 11.61
CA GLY A 54 4.24 2.39 13.03
C GLY A 54 4.41 1.03 13.68
N ARG A 55 4.86 1.05 14.93
CA ARG A 55 4.86 -0.10 15.84
C ARG A 55 4.14 0.25 17.13
N TRP A 56 3.59 -0.77 17.79
CA TRP A 56 3.06 -0.67 19.14
C TRP A 56 4.20 -0.77 20.14
N GLU A 57 4.32 0.21 21.04
CA GLU A 57 5.25 0.16 22.17
C GLU A 57 4.50 -0.07 23.47
N LYS A 58 4.91 -1.10 24.22
CA LYS A 58 4.27 -1.46 25.48
C LYS A 58 4.76 -0.55 26.60
N ARG A 59 3.84 0.17 27.24
CA ARG A 59 4.10 0.95 28.46
C ARG A 59 3.33 0.36 29.63
N LYS A 60 4.00 0.13 30.76
CA LYS A 60 3.34 -0.31 32.00
C LYS A 60 3.29 0.85 32.98
N GLU A 61 2.08 1.17 33.44
CA GLU A 61 1.83 2.17 34.48
C GLU A 61 1.03 1.49 35.59
N ASP A 62 1.66 1.31 36.76
CA ASP A 62 1.11 0.57 37.90
C ASP A 62 0.62 -0.84 37.52
N THR A 63 -0.70 -1.07 37.61
CA THR A 63 -1.37 -2.33 37.25
C THR A 63 -1.94 -2.32 35.84
N LEU A 64 -1.78 -1.22 35.10
CA LEU A 64 -2.34 -1.02 33.76
C LEU A 64 -1.27 -1.17 32.68
N ILE A 65 -1.66 -1.75 31.56
CA ILE A 65 -0.84 -1.89 30.36
C ILE A 65 -1.41 -0.92 29.32
N HIS A 66 -0.53 -0.14 28.72
CA HIS A 66 -0.82 0.72 27.59
C HIS A 66 0.00 0.30 26.38
N TRP A 67 -0.57 0.52 25.20
CA TRP A 67 0.09 0.37 23.91
C TRP A 67 0.14 1.72 23.22
N ASP A 68 1.36 2.24 23.05
CA ASP A 68 1.61 3.55 22.48
C ASP A 68 1.90 3.41 20.99
N CYS A 69 1.23 4.23 20.18
CA CYS A 69 1.53 4.34 18.76
C CYS A 69 2.80 5.17 18.57
N THR A 70 3.84 4.58 17.98
CA THR A 70 5.09 5.31 17.68
C THR A 70 4.99 6.44 16.65
N GLN A 71 3.89 6.51 15.90
CA GLN A 71 3.67 7.54 14.88
C GLN A 71 2.96 8.78 15.41
N CYS A 72 1.97 8.61 16.31
CA CYS A 72 1.24 9.75 16.88
C CYS A 72 1.47 9.95 18.39
N GLY A 73 2.15 9.02 19.07
CA GLY A 73 2.43 9.07 20.51
C GLY A 73 1.21 8.80 21.41
N ILE A 74 0.03 8.55 20.84
CA ILE A 74 -1.16 8.25 21.64
C ILE A 74 -1.07 6.83 22.20
N GLY A 75 -1.26 6.76 23.51
CA GLY A 75 -1.38 5.52 24.27
C GLY A 75 -2.82 5.08 24.42
N PHE A 76 -3.05 3.79 24.24
CA PHE A 76 -4.33 3.14 24.42
C PHE A 76 -4.23 2.12 25.55
N LEU A 77 -5.24 2.07 26.43
CA LEU A 77 -5.30 1.07 27.49
C LEU A 77 -5.53 -0.30 26.87
N ASP A 78 -4.77 -1.32 27.28
CA ASP A 78 -4.89 -2.70 26.78
C ASP A 78 -6.17 -3.38 27.27
N ASP A 79 -7.30 -3.03 26.68
CA ASP A 79 -8.63 -3.57 26.98
C ASP A 79 -9.08 -4.64 25.98
N ILE A 80 -8.55 -4.63 24.75
CA ILE A 80 -8.98 -5.50 23.65
C ILE A 80 -7.83 -6.21 22.90
N GLY A 81 -6.59 -6.17 23.38
CA GLY A 81 -5.43 -6.72 22.66
C GLY A 81 -5.01 -5.80 21.51
N LEU A 82 -4.73 -4.54 21.85
CA LEU A 82 -4.34 -3.49 20.90
C LEU A 82 -3.07 -3.82 20.12
N ASP A 83 -2.19 -4.62 20.71
CA ASP A 83 -0.99 -5.16 20.08
C ASP A 83 -1.26 -5.99 18.82
N LYS A 84 -2.50 -6.45 18.62
CA LYS A 84 -2.92 -7.23 17.45
C LYS A 84 -3.58 -6.38 16.37
N LEU A 85 -3.84 -5.10 16.63
CA LEU A 85 -4.43 -4.24 15.61
C LEU A 85 -3.39 -3.88 14.56
N HIS A 86 -3.72 -4.17 13.31
CA HIS A 86 -2.90 -3.80 12.15
C HIS A 86 -2.87 -2.30 11.86
N TYR A 87 -3.68 -1.48 12.54
CA TYR A 87 -3.74 -0.03 12.32
C TYR A 87 -3.96 0.73 13.63
N CYS A 88 -3.37 1.92 13.73
CA CYS A 88 -3.66 2.87 14.79
C CYS A 88 -5.07 3.45 14.59
N PRO A 89 -5.98 3.37 15.58
CA PRO A 89 -7.32 3.95 15.45
C PRO A 89 -7.31 5.49 15.47
N ASN A 90 -6.23 6.12 15.96
CA ASN A 90 -6.13 7.59 16.01
C ASN A 90 -5.55 8.19 14.71
N CYS A 91 -4.42 7.66 14.22
CA CYS A 91 -3.72 8.27 13.07
C CYS A 91 -3.76 7.43 11.79
N GLY A 92 -4.34 6.22 11.82
CA GLY A 92 -4.40 5.33 10.66
C GLY A 92 -3.07 4.69 10.26
N ALA A 93 -2.00 4.90 11.04
CA ALA A 93 -0.71 4.27 10.77
C ALA A 93 -0.84 2.74 10.76
N LYS A 94 -0.28 2.09 9.75
CA LYS A 94 -0.24 0.63 9.65
C LYS A 94 0.79 0.09 10.64
N MET A 95 0.39 -0.87 11.46
CA MET A 95 1.22 -1.43 12.50
C MET A 95 2.02 -2.60 11.96
N ASP A 96 3.34 -2.49 12.05
CA ASP A 96 4.28 -3.55 11.76
C ASP A 96 4.23 -4.52 12.96
N LEU A 97 3.39 -5.54 12.83
CA LEU A 97 3.30 -6.63 13.79
C LEU A 97 4.41 -7.64 13.46
N GLU A 98 5.06 -8.17 14.50
CA GLU A 98 5.98 -9.31 14.32
C GLU A 98 5.14 -10.56 14.01
N ASP A 99 5.54 -11.31 12.97
CA ASP A 99 4.93 -12.58 12.58
C ASP A 99 5.20 -13.72 13.61
#